data_AF-A0AAV4M1B3-F1
#
_entry.id   AF-A0AAV4M1B3-F1
#
_cell.length_a   1.000
_cell.length_b   1.000
_cell.length_c   1.000
_cell.angle_alpha   90.00
_cell.angle_beta   90.00
_cell.angle_gamma   90.00
#
_symmetry.space_group_name_H-M   'P 1'
#
loop_
_entity.id
_entity.type
_entity.pdbx_description
1 polymer ?
#
loop_
_entity_poly.entity_id
_entity_poly.type
_entity_poly.pdbx_seq_one_letter_code
_entity_poly.pdbx_strand_id
1 'polypeptide(L)'
;MRRGQSRRSDASVERGEGAAASEARAATRLKNINLTKLHASYERYLSTVPRELRLRELRESWHPVTPNHRSTSSISQWNREIGAWRRSVYLWNGVAEAQCKLLSEAARKGDAAEFLRICEQEHPAEEPPAGGSCDRLVDPGCADYATEPVLYKPAWFKGQITHAGFQTVDEADFLERASRVLSASESRAFRESYENYIRSYTDGGLRSGDQ
;
A
#
# COMPACT_ATOMS: atom_id res chain seq x y z
N MET A 1 -10.33 -72.06 -24.31
CA MET A 1 -10.60 -71.05 -23.25
C MET A 1 -10.06 -69.69 -23.72
N ARG A 2 -10.91 -68.76 -24.16
CA ARG A 2 -10.51 -67.38 -24.52
C ARG A 2 -10.70 -66.48 -23.29
N ARG A 3 -9.61 -65.91 -22.75
CA ARG A 3 -9.70 -64.85 -21.74
C ARG A 3 -9.87 -63.52 -22.46
N GLY A 4 -11.04 -62.91 -22.29
CA GLY A 4 -11.30 -61.53 -22.71
C GLY A 4 -10.49 -60.56 -21.86
N GLN A 5 -9.69 -59.71 -22.51
CA GLN A 5 -9.09 -58.55 -21.86
C GLN A 5 -10.11 -57.41 -21.89
N SER A 6 -10.64 -57.06 -20.72
CA SER A 6 -11.40 -55.83 -20.52
C SER A 6 -10.42 -54.67 -20.38
N ARG A 7 -10.33 -53.81 -21.39
CA ARG A 7 -9.68 -52.49 -21.33
C ARG A 7 -10.73 -51.41 -21.56
N ARG A 8 -11.44 -51.04 -20.49
CA ARG A 8 -12.21 -49.81 -20.28
C ARG A 8 -11.98 -49.51 -18.79
N SER A 9 -11.52 -48.37 -18.31
CA SER A 9 -11.80 -46.99 -18.71
C SER A 9 -11.04 -46.04 -17.76
N ASP A 10 -9.89 -45.49 -18.16
CA ASP A 10 -9.15 -44.47 -17.36
C ASP A 10 -9.21 -43.05 -17.95
N ALA A 11 -9.69 -42.89 -19.19
CA ALA A 11 -9.66 -41.60 -19.88
C ALA A 11 -10.71 -40.57 -19.37
N SER A 12 -11.68 -40.99 -18.57
CA SER A 12 -12.79 -40.13 -18.14
C SER A 12 -12.55 -39.42 -16.80
N VAL A 13 -11.66 -39.95 -15.95
CA VAL A 13 -11.42 -39.40 -14.59
C VAL A 13 -10.46 -38.20 -14.65
N GLU A 14 -9.39 -38.31 -15.44
CA GLU A 14 -8.39 -37.25 -15.67
C GLU A 14 -9.00 -35.93 -16.18
N ARG A 15 -10.02 -36.01 -17.04
CA ARG A 15 -10.65 -34.84 -17.67
C ARG A 15 -11.50 -34.03 -16.68
N GLY A 16 -12.01 -34.66 -15.62
CA GLY A 16 -12.79 -34.01 -14.56
C GLY A 16 -11.91 -33.30 -13.52
N GLU A 17 -10.78 -33.90 -13.15
CA GLU A 17 -9.87 -33.36 -12.13
C GLU A 17 -9.13 -32.11 -12.63
N GLY A 18 -8.68 -32.11 -13.89
CA GLY A 18 -8.07 -30.94 -14.52
C GLY A 18 -9.04 -29.75 -14.68
N ALA A 19 -10.32 -30.03 -14.93
CA ALA A 19 -11.36 -28.99 -15.03
C ALA A 19 -11.66 -28.38 -13.66
N ALA A 20 -11.80 -29.20 -12.62
CA ALA A 20 -12.01 -28.73 -11.24
C ALA A 20 -10.84 -27.88 -10.73
N ALA A 21 -9.60 -28.32 -10.96
CA ALA A 21 -8.40 -27.56 -10.59
C ALA A 21 -8.26 -26.25 -11.38
N SER A 22 -8.69 -26.23 -12.64
CA SER A 22 -8.74 -25.01 -13.45
C SER A 22 -9.77 -24.01 -12.92
N GLU A 23 -10.96 -24.47 -12.54
CA GLU A 23 -12.02 -23.61 -12.00
C GLU A 23 -11.65 -23.07 -10.61
N ALA A 24 -11.06 -23.89 -9.74
CA ALA A 24 -10.54 -23.45 -8.44
C ALA A 24 -9.49 -22.34 -8.59
N ARG A 25 -8.54 -22.50 -9.53
CA ARG A 25 -7.58 -21.44 -9.86
C ARG A 25 -8.26 -20.18 -10.37
N ALA A 26 -9.22 -20.31 -11.29
CA ALA A 26 -9.96 -19.17 -11.83
C ALA A 26 -10.71 -18.39 -10.73
N ALA A 27 -11.33 -19.09 -9.78
CA ALA A 27 -12.01 -18.50 -8.64
C ALA A 27 -11.06 -17.73 -7.71
N THR A 28 -9.91 -18.30 -7.35
CA THR A 28 -8.88 -17.62 -6.54
C THR A 28 -8.35 -16.37 -7.25
N ARG A 29 -8.13 -16.45 -8.56
CA ARG A 29 -7.68 -15.32 -9.38
C ARG A 29 -8.73 -14.22 -9.48
N LEU A 30 -10.00 -14.58 -9.63
CA LEU A 30 -11.11 -13.64 -9.63
C LEU A 30 -11.25 -12.93 -8.28
N LYS A 31 -11.09 -13.65 -7.16
CA LYS A 31 -11.05 -13.05 -5.82
C LYS A 31 -9.94 -12.00 -5.72
N ASN A 32 -8.73 -12.32 -6.21
CA ASN A 32 -7.61 -11.38 -6.22
C ASN A 32 -7.87 -10.11 -7.04
N ILE A 33 -8.55 -10.24 -8.19
CA ILE A 33 -8.97 -9.11 -9.00
C ILE A 33 -9.98 -8.26 -8.23
N ASN A 34 -11.02 -8.90 -7.66
CA ASN A 34 -12.10 -8.20 -6.98
C ASN A 34 -11.60 -7.39 -5.80
N LEU A 35 -10.64 -7.90 -5.02
CA LEU A 35 -10.01 -7.15 -3.92
C LEU A 35 -9.40 -5.82 -4.38
N THR A 36 -8.73 -5.80 -5.54
CA THR A 36 -8.16 -4.57 -6.08
C THR A 36 -9.22 -3.65 -6.67
N LYS A 37 -10.30 -4.20 -7.26
CA LYS A 37 -11.41 -3.40 -7.80
C LYS A 37 -12.22 -2.66 -6.74
N LEU A 38 -12.20 -3.14 -5.49
CA LEU A 38 -12.84 -2.47 -4.35
C LEU A 38 -12.09 -1.21 -3.91
N HIS A 39 -10.88 -0.97 -4.42
CA HIS A 39 -10.08 0.18 -4.01
C HIS A 39 -10.57 1.47 -4.67
N ALA A 40 -10.58 2.58 -3.91
CA ALA A 40 -11.02 3.90 -4.41
C ALA A 40 -10.26 4.38 -5.65
N SER A 41 -8.97 4.04 -5.77
CA SER A 41 -8.18 4.32 -6.98
C SER A 41 -8.74 3.65 -8.23
N TYR A 42 -9.27 2.43 -8.10
CA TYR A 42 -9.85 1.72 -9.24
C TYR A 42 -11.17 2.38 -9.67
N GLU A 43 -11.99 2.80 -8.71
CA GLU A 43 -13.20 3.59 -9.00
C GLU A 43 -12.87 4.92 -9.69
N ARG A 44 -11.87 5.65 -9.17
CA ARG A 44 -11.39 6.90 -9.76
C ARG A 44 -10.88 6.72 -11.18
N TYR A 45 -10.13 5.65 -11.45
CA TYR A 45 -9.70 5.31 -12.80
C TYR A 45 -10.90 5.09 -13.72
N LEU A 46 -11.90 4.30 -13.29
CA LEU A 46 -13.07 4.00 -14.10
C LEU A 46 -13.92 5.23 -14.42
N SER A 47 -14.09 6.14 -13.45
CA SER A 47 -14.84 7.38 -13.66
C SER A 47 -14.09 8.36 -14.57
N THR A 48 -12.75 8.37 -14.49
CA THR A 48 -11.92 9.30 -15.27
C THR A 48 -11.68 8.81 -16.70
N VAL A 49 -11.40 7.51 -16.88
CA VAL A 49 -11.11 6.90 -18.18
C VAL A 49 -11.99 5.66 -18.40
N PRO A 50 -13.23 5.88 -18.88
CA PRO A 50 -14.09 4.84 -19.42
C PRO A 50 -13.37 3.95 -20.43
N ARG A 51 -13.85 2.72 -20.61
CA ARG A 51 -13.18 1.69 -21.42
C ARG A 51 -12.94 2.14 -22.86
N GLU A 52 -13.85 2.94 -23.39
CA GLU A 52 -13.89 3.45 -24.75
C GLU A 52 -12.78 4.50 -24.99
N LEU A 53 -12.34 5.19 -23.94
CA LEU A 53 -11.34 6.25 -24.00
C LEU A 53 -9.92 5.77 -23.68
N ARG A 54 -9.73 4.46 -23.46
CA ARG A 54 -8.43 3.91 -23.08
C ARG A 54 -7.48 3.86 -24.27
N LEU A 55 -6.46 4.71 -24.21
CA LEU A 55 -5.34 4.74 -25.14
C LEU A 55 -4.50 3.46 -25.06
N ARG A 56 -4.10 2.92 -26.22
CA ARG A 56 -3.30 1.68 -26.31
C ARG A 56 -1.89 1.85 -25.75
N GLU A 57 -1.30 3.02 -25.97
CA GLU A 57 0.08 3.35 -25.57
C GLU A 57 0.24 3.37 -24.05
N LEU A 58 -0.83 3.69 -23.31
CA LEU A 58 -0.81 3.80 -21.85
C LEU A 58 -1.22 2.49 -21.14
N ARG A 59 -1.43 1.39 -21.86
CA ARG A 59 -1.93 0.12 -21.27
C ARG A 59 -1.00 -0.49 -20.23
N GLU A 60 0.30 -0.26 -20.38
CA GLU A 60 1.33 -0.77 -19.46
C GLU A 60 1.65 0.21 -18.33
N SER A 61 1.08 1.42 -18.36
CA SER A 61 1.30 2.48 -17.38
C SER A 61 -0.02 2.90 -16.72
N TRP A 62 -0.67 3.95 -17.23
CA TRP A 62 -1.78 4.64 -16.61
C TRP A 62 -3.16 4.08 -16.94
N HIS A 63 -3.29 3.29 -18.01
CA HIS A 63 -4.55 2.64 -18.41
C HIS A 63 -4.52 1.13 -18.13
N PRO A 64 -4.52 0.73 -16.85
CA PRO A 64 -4.35 -0.66 -16.47
C PRO A 64 -5.41 -1.56 -17.12
N VAL A 65 -4.95 -2.69 -17.63
CA VAL A 65 -5.79 -3.76 -18.19
C VAL A 65 -5.89 -4.89 -17.18
N THR A 66 -7.13 -5.22 -16.79
CA THR A 66 -7.40 -6.30 -15.84
C THR A 66 -6.90 -7.65 -16.39
N PRO A 67 -6.05 -8.38 -15.65
CA PRO A 67 -5.58 -9.70 -16.05
C PRO A 67 -6.73 -10.70 -16.23
N ASN A 68 -6.57 -11.64 -17.16
CA ASN A 68 -7.58 -12.67 -17.38
C ASN A 68 -7.45 -13.79 -16.34
N HIS A 69 -8.40 -13.87 -15.41
CA HIS A 69 -8.44 -14.91 -14.37
C HIS A 69 -8.47 -16.35 -14.92
N ARG A 70 -8.95 -16.56 -16.16
CA ARG A 70 -8.97 -17.87 -16.83
C ARG A 70 -7.73 -18.14 -17.70
N SER A 71 -6.69 -17.30 -17.64
CA SER A 71 -5.47 -17.51 -18.42
C SER A 71 -4.78 -18.82 -18.04
N THR A 72 -4.06 -19.41 -18.99
CA THR A 72 -3.21 -20.59 -18.75
C THR A 72 -1.85 -20.22 -18.12
N SER A 73 -1.65 -18.97 -17.72
CA SER A 73 -0.41 -18.50 -17.09
C SER A 73 -0.05 -19.36 -15.88
N SER A 74 1.24 -19.58 -15.67
CA SER A 74 1.75 -20.19 -14.43
C SER A 74 1.44 -19.31 -13.21
N ILE A 75 1.63 -19.85 -12.00
CA ILE A 75 1.43 -19.09 -10.75
C ILE A 75 2.37 -17.87 -10.69
N SER A 76 3.63 -18.01 -11.09
CA SER A 76 4.61 -16.92 -11.08
C SER A 76 4.29 -15.83 -12.10
N GLN A 77 3.92 -16.22 -13.32
CA GLN A 77 3.45 -15.27 -14.35
C GLN A 77 2.22 -14.52 -13.89
N TRP A 78 1.22 -15.24 -13.34
CA TRP A 78 0.03 -14.61 -12.76
C TRP A 78 0.37 -13.61 -11.65
N ASN A 79 1.26 -13.96 -10.73
CA ASN A 79 1.68 -13.08 -9.64
C ASN A 79 2.39 -11.82 -10.17
N ARG A 80 3.19 -11.96 -11.23
CA ARG A 80 3.82 -10.81 -11.90
C ARG A 80 2.79 -9.92 -12.58
N GLU A 81 1.85 -10.50 -13.33
CA GLU A 81 0.77 -9.79 -14.03
C GLU A 81 -0.14 -9.03 -13.06
N ILE A 82 -0.65 -9.71 -12.02
CA ILE A 82 -1.52 -9.07 -11.02
C ILE A 82 -0.78 -8.00 -10.21
N GLY A 83 0.51 -8.21 -9.94
CA GLY A 83 1.36 -7.24 -9.25
C GLY A 83 1.58 -5.98 -10.09
N ALA A 84 1.86 -6.12 -11.38
CA ALA A 84 1.99 -5.00 -12.31
C ALA A 84 0.67 -4.24 -12.43
N TRP A 85 -0.44 -4.94 -12.63
CA TRP A 85 -1.76 -4.34 -12.70
C TRP A 85 -2.12 -3.56 -11.43
N ARG A 86 -1.85 -4.12 -10.23
CA ARG A 86 -2.07 -3.43 -8.96
C ARG A 86 -1.28 -2.13 -8.84
N ARG A 87 0.01 -2.15 -9.20
CA ARG A 87 0.85 -0.93 -9.17
C ARG A 87 0.26 0.16 -10.07
N SER A 88 -0.11 -0.19 -11.29
CA SER A 88 -0.77 0.75 -12.21
C SER A 88 -2.10 1.28 -11.68
N VAL A 89 -2.92 0.44 -11.04
CA VAL A 89 -4.16 0.89 -10.38
C VAL A 89 -3.86 1.85 -9.23
N TYR A 90 -2.83 1.60 -8.43
CA TYR A 90 -2.50 2.47 -7.29
C TYR A 90 -1.88 3.82 -7.67
N LEU A 91 -1.38 4.00 -8.90
CA LEU A 91 -1.00 5.33 -9.41
C LEU A 91 -2.16 6.34 -9.28
N TRP A 92 -3.39 5.85 -9.42
CA TRP A 92 -4.60 6.67 -9.33
C TRP A 92 -4.95 7.11 -7.90
N ASN A 93 -4.26 6.63 -6.85
CA ASN A 93 -4.49 7.11 -5.49
C ASN A 93 -4.13 8.59 -5.33
N GLY A 94 -3.04 9.03 -5.96
CA GLY A 94 -2.51 10.39 -5.85
C GLY A 94 -3.15 11.40 -6.82
N VAL A 95 -4.07 10.95 -7.68
CA VAL A 95 -4.71 11.82 -8.68
C VAL A 95 -5.82 12.63 -8.01
N ALA A 96 -5.67 13.95 -7.99
CA ALA A 96 -6.67 14.88 -7.48
C ALA A 96 -7.88 14.98 -8.40
N GLU A 97 -9.05 15.35 -7.85
CA GLU A 97 -10.29 15.46 -8.63
C GLU A 97 -10.21 16.50 -9.76
N ALA A 98 -9.44 17.58 -9.55
CA ALA A 98 -9.16 18.57 -10.58
C ALA A 98 -8.38 17.97 -11.77
N GLN A 99 -7.41 17.10 -11.50
CA GLN A 99 -6.65 16.39 -12.54
C GLN A 99 -7.53 15.40 -13.29
N CYS A 100 -8.49 14.74 -12.62
CA CYS A 100 -9.39 13.80 -13.28
C CYS A 100 -10.10 14.44 -14.48
N LYS A 101 -10.58 15.68 -14.36
CA LYS A 101 -11.26 16.39 -15.46
C LYS A 101 -10.33 16.58 -16.66
N LEU A 102 -9.10 17.02 -16.42
CA LEU A 102 -8.07 17.24 -17.45
C LEU A 102 -7.66 15.91 -18.12
N LEU A 103 -7.46 14.85 -17.34
CA LEU A 103 -7.14 13.52 -17.83
C LEU A 103 -8.26 12.95 -18.70
N SER A 104 -9.51 13.11 -18.30
CA SER A 104 -10.67 12.70 -19.11
C SER A 104 -10.73 13.44 -20.44
N GLU A 105 -10.37 14.72 -20.48
CA GLU A 105 -10.32 15.53 -21.71
C GLU A 105 -9.17 15.11 -22.63
N ALA A 106 -7.97 14.89 -22.09
CA ALA A 106 -6.83 14.38 -22.84
C ALA A 106 -7.13 13.00 -23.45
N ALA A 107 -7.74 12.10 -22.66
CA ALA A 107 -8.17 10.78 -23.13
C ALA A 107 -9.22 10.88 -24.25
N ARG A 108 -10.19 11.81 -24.15
CA ARG A 108 -11.18 12.08 -25.22
C ARG A 108 -10.54 12.58 -26.52
N LYS A 109 -9.50 13.40 -26.42
CA LYS A 109 -8.75 13.91 -27.57
C LYS A 109 -7.81 12.88 -28.19
N GLY A 110 -7.55 11.77 -27.50
CA GLY A 110 -6.59 10.77 -27.96
C GLY A 110 -5.13 11.16 -27.71
N ASP A 111 -4.88 12.21 -26.91
CA ASP A 111 -3.54 12.78 -26.73
C ASP A 111 -2.84 12.12 -25.54
N ALA A 112 -2.02 11.11 -25.82
CA ALA A 112 -1.25 10.39 -24.80
C ALA A 112 -0.15 11.25 -24.18
N ALA A 113 0.43 12.20 -24.93
CA ALA A 113 1.52 13.04 -24.44
C ALA A 113 1.00 14.06 -23.42
N GLU A 114 -0.12 14.71 -23.72
CA GLU A 114 -0.77 15.61 -22.77
C GLU A 114 -1.26 14.87 -21.52
N PHE A 115 -1.79 13.64 -21.71
CA PHE A 115 -2.19 12.80 -20.57
C PHE A 115 -1.02 12.54 -19.62
N LEU A 116 0.13 12.12 -20.15
CA LEU A 116 1.34 11.89 -19.36
C LEU A 116 1.84 13.17 -18.69
N ARG A 117 1.80 14.30 -19.40
CA ARG A 117 2.17 15.60 -18.83
C ARG A 117 1.33 15.97 -17.62
N ILE A 118 0.02 15.70 -17.64
CA ILE A 118 -0.88 15.94 -16.49
C ILE A 118 -0.57 14.98 -15.33
N CYS A 119 -0.26 13.73 -15.65
CA CYS A 119 0.11 12.70 -14.67
C CYS A 119 1.46 12.97 -13.99
N GLU A 120 2.42 13.52 -14.72
CA GLU A 120 3.78 13.82 -14.26
C GLU A 120 3.93 15.25 -13.71
N GLN A 121 2.92 16.10 -13.90
CA GLN A 121 2.84 17.37 -13.20
C GLN A 121 2.79 17.07 -11.70
N GLU A 122 3.95 17.23 -11.05
CA GLU A 122 4.03 17.36 -9.61
C GLU A 122 3.04 18.45 -9.24
N HIS A 123 1.95 18.07 -8.57
CA HIS A 123 1.33 19.01 -7.67
C HIS A 123 2.48 19.48 -6.78
N PRO A 124 2.72 20.80 -6.62
CA PRO A 124 3.47 21.24 -5.46
C PRO A 124 2.75 20.54 -4.32
N ALA A 125 3.47 19.65 -3.63
CA ALA A 125 2.92 18.85 -2.54
C ALA A 125 1.98 19.79 -1.81
N GLU A 126 0.67 19.47 -1.74
CA GLU A 126 -0.19 20.19 -0.82
C GLU A 126 0.63 20.27 0.45
N GLU A 127 1.02 21.49 0.85
CA GLU A 127 1.99 21.66 1.93
C GLU A 127 1.54 20.71 3.02
N PRO A 128 2.39 19.72 3.39
CA PRO A 128 1.97 18.61 4.22
C PRO A 128 1.24 19.23 5.38
N PRO A 129 -0.07 18.93 5.55
CA PRO A 129 -1.03 19.77 6.27
C PRO A 129 -0.34 20.20 7.53
N ALA A 130 -0.02 21.51 7.65
CA ALA A 130 0.96 22.05 8.58
C ALA A 130 1.01 21.17 9.85
N GLY A 131 1.95 20.22 9.89
CA GLY A 131 1.83 19.08 10.84
C GLY A 131 2.34 17.71 10.42
N GLY A 132 2.64 17.47 9.14
CA GLY A 132 3.15 16.17 8.69
C GLY A 132 4.67 16.01 8.66
N SER A 133 5.45 17.07 8.93
CA SER A 133 6.90 16.99 8.88
C SER A 133 7.47 16.68 10.26
N CYS A 134 8.30 15.64 10.34
CA CYS A 134 9.08 15.30 11.54
C CYS A 134 9.90 16.49 12.08
N ASP A 135 10.03 17.58 11.31
CA ASP A 135 10.56 18.87 11.73
C ASP A 135 9.89 19.43 12.99
N ARG A 136 8.62 19.10 13.26
CA ARG A 136 7.95 19.48 14.52
C ARG A 136 8.38 18.66 15.73
N LEU A 137 8.99 17.50 15.51
CA LEU A 137 9.50 16.60 16.55
C LEU A 137 10.97 16.89 16.88
N VAL A 138 11.61 17.80 16.15
CA VAL A 138 12.99 18.24 16.35
C VAL A 138 12.99 19.72 16.74
N ASP A 139 13.59 20.04 17.88
CA ASP A 139 13.83 21.43 18.29
C ASP A 139 15.16 21.91 17.68
N PRO A 140 15.16 22.89 16.76
CA PRO A 140 16.39 23.40 16.18
C PRO A 140 17.36 24.02 17.20
N GLY A 141 16.92 24.34 18.42
CA GLY A 141 17.77 24.85 19.51
C GLY A 141 18.37 23.77 20.43
N CYS A 142 17.93 22.52 20.34
CA CYS A 142 18.35 21.46 21.26
C CYS A 142 19.53 20.66 20.68
N ALA A 143 20.77 21.05 20.98
CA ALA A 143 21.98 20.42 20.42
C ALA A 143 22.32 19.01 20.99
N ASP A 144 21.52 18.47 21.90
CA ASP A 144 21.84 17.24 22.67
C ASP A 144 21.25 15.96 22.05
N TYR A 145 21.11 15.92 20.71
CA TYR A 145 20.68 14.72 20.01
C TYR A 145 21.82 13.70 20.01
N ALA A 146 21.70 12.66 20.82
CA ALA A 146 22.41 11.41 20.55
C ALA A 146 22.01 10.97 19.14
N THR A 147 22.94 11.03 18.18
CA THR A 147 22.70 10.75 16.75
C THR A 147 22.52 9.25 16.46
N GLU A 148 22.60 8.41 17.48
CA GLU A 148 22.42 6.97 17.35
C GLU A 148 20.92 6.64 17.28
N PRO A 149 20.46 5.91 16.27
CA PRO A 149 19.04 5.61 16.12
C PRO A 149 18.58 4.64 17.21
N VAL A 150 17.37 4.86 17.71
CA VAL A 150 16.81 4.14 18.86
C VAL A 150 15.63 3.27 18.45
N LEU A 151 15.54 2.08 19.04
CA LEU A 151 14.34 1.23 19.05
C LEU A 151 13.61 1.40 20.38
N TYR A 152 12.42 2.01 20.34
CA TYR A 152 11.55 2.10 21.51
C TYR A 152 10.90 0.75 21.83
N LYS A 153 11.06 0.29 23.07
CA LYS A 153 10.44 -0.93 23.59
C LYS A 153 9.37 -0.58 24.64
N PRO A 154 8.07 -0.65 24.29
CA PRO A 154 7.00 -0.36 25.25
C PRO A 154 6.86 -1.47 26.29
N ALA A 155 6.34 -1.15 27.49
CA ALA A 155 6.24 -2.10 28.61
C ALA A 155 5.32 -3.31 28.36
N TRP A 156 4.35 -3.17 27.45
CA TRP A 156 3.49 -4.27 27.02
C TRP A 156 4.21 -5.30 26.16
N PHE A 157 5.32 -4.94 25.51
CA PHE A 157 6.06 -5.85 24.65
C PHE A 157 7.01 -6.73 25.47
N LYS A 158 6.65 -8.01 25.62
CA LYS A 158 7.42 -9.00 26.40
C LYS A 158 8.59 -9.64 25.64
N GLY A 159 8.72 -9.38 24.35
CA GLY A 159 9.81 -9.92 23.53
C GLY A 159 11.13 -9.13 23.64
N GLN A 160 12.13 -9.59 22.92
CA GLN A 160 13.38 -8.86 22.70
C GLN A 160 13.33 -8.18 21.32
N ILE A 161 13.58 -6.87 21.29
CA ILE A 161 13.78 -6.10 20.06
C ILE A 161 15.24 -5.71 20.05
N THR A 162 16.00 -6.14 19.06
CA THR A 162 17.41 -5.75 18.87
C THR A 162 17.71 -5.71 17.39
N HIS A 163 18.38 -4.65 16.93
CA HIS A 163 18.85 -4.52 15.55
C HIS A 163 20.27 -3.94 15.56
N ALA A 164 21.13 -4.41 14.65
CA ALA A 164 22.48 -3.88 14.54
C ALA A 164 22.43 -2.38 14.19
N GLY A 165 23.20 -1.57 14.92
CA GLY A 165 23.23 -0.12 14.73
C GLY A 165 22.09 0.65 15.39
N PHE A 166 21.22 -0.01 16.18
CA PHE A 166 20.18 0.67 16.96
C PHE A 166 20.34 0.40 18.47
N GLN A 167 20.17 1.43 19.28
CA GLN A 167 20.06 1.29 20.73
C GLN A 167 18.62 0.97 21.12
N THR A 168 18.38 -0.11 21.87
CA THR A 168 17.05 -0.36 22.42
C THR A 168 16.88 0.44 23.70
N VAL A 169 15.78 1.19 23.78
CA VAL A 169 15.43 2.06 24.91
C VAL A 169 14.06 1.62 25.41
N ASP A 170 13.95 1.38 26.71
CA ASP A 170 12.67 1.03 27.32
C ASP A 170 11.81 2.26 27.60
N GLU A 171 10.60 2.02 28.11
CA GLU A 171 9.64 3.09 28.38
C GLU A 171 10.13 4.10 29.43
N ALA A 172 10.85 3.65 30.47
CA ALA A 172 11.36 4.56 31.49
C ALA A 172 12.49 5.44 30.93
N ASP A 173 13.45 4.83 30.24
CA ASP A 173 14.57 5.53 29.62
C ASP A 173 14.09 6.51 28.53
N PHE A 174 13.06 6.13 27.77
CA PHE A 174 12.46 6.98 26.75
C PHE A 174 11.84 8.24 27.38
N LEU A 175 11.06 8.08 28.45
CA LEU A 175 10.41 9.19 29.14
C LEU A 175 11.40 10.13 29.83
N GLU A 176 12.50 9.60 30.37
CA GLU A 176 13.57 10.42 30.92
C GLU A 176 14.22 11.29 29.83
N ARG A 177 14.58 10.68 28.69
CA ARG A 177 15.14 11.40 27.55
C ARG A 177 14.17 12.46 27.02
N ALA A 178 12.90 12.11 26.87
CA ALA A 178 11.88 13.03 26.39
C ALA A 178 11.65 14.21 27.37
N SER A 179 11.67 13.94 28.68
CA SER A 179 11.55 14.99 29.70
C SER A 179 12.74 15.96 29.67
N ARG A 180 13.96 15.45 29.48
CA ARG A 180 15.15 16.29 29.31
C ARG A 180 15.03 17.21 28.09
N VAL A 181 14.57 16.69 26.95
CA VAL A 181 14.33 17.48 25.73
C VAL A 181 13.26 18.55 25.96
N LEU A 182 12.17 18.19 26.63
CA LEU A 182 11.11 19.13 26.97
C LEU A 182 11.60 20.27 27.89
N SER A 183 12.47 19.96 28.86
CA SER A 183 13.05 20.95 29.77
C SER A 183 14.14 21.82 29.14
N ALA A 184 14.90 21.29 28.17
CA ALA A 184 15.96 22.01 27.48
C ALA A 184 15.43 22.92 26.35
N SER A 185 14.20 22.67 25.87
CA SER A 185 13.62 23.43 24.77
C SER A 185 13.15 24.83 25.18
N GLU A 186 13.69 25.85 24.52
CA GLU A 186 13.25 27.24 24.69
C GLU A 186 11.93 27.53 23.96
N SER A 187 11.63 26.75 22.90
CA SER A 187 10.46 26.93 22.04
C SER A 187 9.16 26.50 22.71
N ARG A 188 8.28 27.46 23.00
CA ARG A 188 6.96 27.19 23.61
C ARG A 188 6.06 26.33 22.71
N ALA A 189 6.02 26.63 21.41
CA ALA A 189 5.19 25.89 20.46
C ALA A 189 5.66 24.43 20.31
N PHE A 190 6.97 24.20 20.36
CA PHE A 190 7.55 22.86 20.38
C PHE A 190 7.13 22.11 21.65
N ARG A 191 7.30 22.72 22.83
CA ARG A 191 6.94 22.09 24.12
C ARG A 191 5.48 21.63 24.17
N GLU A 192 4.54 22.48 23.75
CA GLU A 192 3.11 22.14 23.72
C GLU A 192 2.81 20.97 22.75
N SER A 193 3.46 20.93 21.59
CA SER A 193 3.32 19.81 20.63
C SER A 193 4.00 18.53 21.12
N TYR A 194 5.20 18.65 21.68
CA TYR A 194 6.04 17.55 22.12
C TYR A 194 5.46 16.87 23.37
N GLU A 195 4.86 17.62 24.28
CA GLU A 195 4.15 17.08 25.44
C GLU A 195 2.95 16.20 25.01
N ASN A 196 2.14 16.67 24.05
CA ASN A 196 1.04 15.88 23.49
C ASN A 196 1.54 14.61 22.80
N TYR A 197 2.67 14.71 22.09
CA TYR A 197 3.33 13.57 21.47
C TYR A 197 3.76 12.53 22.51
N ILE A 198 4.46 12.93 23.59
CA ILE A 198 4.86 12.02 24.68
C ILE A 198 3.63 11.34 25.30
N ARG A 199 2.58 12.11 25.62
CA ARG A 199 1.35 11.58 26.23
C ARG A 199 0.69 10.50 25.36
N SER A 200 0.79 10.59 24.04
CA SER A 200 0.24 9.56 23.14
C SER A 200 0.86 8.17 23.33
N TYR A 201 2.08 8.09 23.86
CA TYR A 201 2.76 6.82 24.16
C TYR A 201 2.45 6.29 25.57
N THR A 202 2.02 7.14 26.49
CA THR A 202 1.75 6.77 27.90
C THR A 202 0.26 6.58 28.21
N ASP A 203 -0.64 7.35 27.59
CA ASP A 203 -2.09 7.29 27.86
C ASP A 203 -2.82 6.15 27.14
N GLY A 204 -2.14 5.38 26.28
CA GLY A 204 -2.69 4.22 25.59
C GLY A 204 -3.01 3.00 26.49
N GLY A 205 -2.65 3.05 27.78
CA GLY A 205 -2.81 1.95 28.73
C GLY A 205 -4.21 1.71 29.30
N LEU A 206 -5.22 2.50 28.93
CA LEU A 206 -6.61 2.36 29.39
C LEU A 206 -7.62 2.30 28.23
N ARG A 207 -7.34 1.52 27.19
CA ARG A 207 -8.41 0.95 26.36
C ARG A 207 -8.65 -0.48 26.81
N SER A 208 -9.56 -0.59 27.77
CA SER A 208 -10.17 -1.82 28.25
C SER A 208 -10.43 -2.79 27.11
N GLY A 209 -9.84 -3.97 27.20
CA GLY A 209 -10.39 -5.15 26.56
C GLY A 209 -11.73 -5.46 27.23
N ASP A 210 -12.81 -5.10 26.55
CA ASP A 210 -14.10 -5.77 26.67
C ASP A 210 -14.91 -5.39 25.43
N GLN A 211 -14.88 -6.28 24.44
CA GLN A 211 -16.01 -6.73 23.61
C GLN A 211 -15.56 -7.81 22.64
#